data_AF-A0A447JDC9-F1
#
_entry.id   AF-A0A447JDC9-F1
#
_cell.length_a   1.000
_cell.length_b   1.000
_cell.length_c   1.000
_cell.angle_alpha   90.00
_cell.angle_beta   90.00
_cell.angle_gamma   90.00
#
_symmetry.space_group_name_H-M   'P 1'
#
loop_
_entity.id
_entity.type
_entity.pdbx_description
1 polymer ?
#
loop_
_entity_poly.entity_id
_entity_poly.type
_entity_poly.pdbx_seq_one_letter_code
_entity_poly.pdbx_strand_id
1 'polypeptide(L)'
;MLKIGVIADDFTGATDIASFLVENGMPTVQINDVPTGTQPEGCDAVVISLKTRSCPAQEAIKQSLAALVWLKKQGCQQVYFKYCSTFDSTAEGNIGPVTMR
;
A
#
# COMPACT_ATOMS: atom_id res chain seq x y z
N MET A 1 -4.68 8.23 -15.41
CA MET A 1 -5.06 6.82 -15.13
C MET A 1 -4.06 6.33 -14.09
N LEU A 2 -4.52 5.67 -13.03
CA LEU A 2 -3.63 5.25 -11.94
C LEU A 2 -2.68 4.15 -12.39
N LYS A 3 -1.38 4.45 -12.45
CA LYS A 3 -0.37 3.52 -12.95
C LYS A 3 0.07 2.58 -11.83
N ILE A 4 0.41 3.13 -10.67
CA ILE A 4 0.94 2.38 -9.53
C ILE A 4 0.08 2.60 -8.28
N GLY A 5 -0.32 1.50 -7.65
CA GLY A 5 -0.94 1.49 -6.34
C GLY A 5 -0.01 0.81 -5.35
N VAL A 6 0.36 1.48 -4.27
CA VAL A 6 1.19 0.90 -3.22
C VAL A 6 0.33 0.61 -2.00
N ILE A 7 0.50 -0.58 -1.42
CA ILE A 7 -0.04 -0.94 -0.10
C ILE A 7 1.17 -1.05 0.83
N ALA A 8 1.31 -0.14 1.78
CA ALA A 8 2.41 -0.13 2.74
C ALA A 8 1.94 -0.63 4.11
N ASP A 9 2.74 -1.47 4.76
CA ASP A 9 2.41 -2.07 6.07
C ASP A 9 2.61 -1.12 7.26
N ASP A 10 3.27 0.01 7.04
CA ASP A 10 3.47 1.09 8.00
C ASP A 10 3.48 2.49 7.35
N PHE A 11 3.41 3.52 8.19
CA PHE A 11 3.39 4.92 7.76
C PHE A 11 4.77 5.41 7.27
N THR A 12 5.85 5.03 7.94
CA THR A 12 7.19 5.51 7.57
C THR A 12 7.62 4.92 6.23
N GLY A 13 7.39 3.63 6.00
CA GLY A 13 7.65 2.97 4.73
C GLY A 13 6.75 3.47 3.60
N ALA A 14 5.52 3.94 3.90
CA ALA A 14 4.65 4.60 2.93
C ALA A 14 5.23 5.95 2.46
N THR A 15 5.69 6.79 3.40
CA THR A 15 6.31 8.09 3.08
C THR A 15 7.60 7.92 2.29
N ASP A 16 8.42 6.93 2.65
CA ASP A 16 9.67 6.60 1.98
C ASP A 16 9.44 6.25 0.49
N ILE A 17 8.56 5.29 0.19
CA ILE A 17 8.26 4.92 -1.20
C ILE A 17 7.52 6.03 -1.96
N ALA A 18 6.67 6.82 -1.30
CA ALA A 18 6.05 7.98 -1.93
C ALA A 18 7.11 8.99 -2.38
N SER A 19 8.14 9.25 -1.56
CA SER A 19 9.27 10.13 -1.93
C SER A 19 10.01 9.58 -3.14
N PHE A 20 10.34 8.28 -3.17
CA PHE A 20 11.00 7.67 -4.32
C PHE A 20 10.19 7.81 -5.61
N LEU A 21 8.87 7.63 -5.56
CA LEU A 21 8.00 7.80 -6.74
C LEU A 21 8.01 9.26 -7.23
N VAL A 22 7.90 10.23 -6.32
CA VAL A 22 7.92 11.65 -6.65
C VAL A 22 9.27 12.08 -7.24
N GLU A 23 10.38 11.66 -6.62
CA GLU A 23 11.73 11.95 -7.10
C GLU A 23 12.00 11.40 -8.51
N ASN A 24 11.29 10.33 -8.89
CA ASN A 24 11.36 9.74 -10.22
C ASN A 24 10.23 10.23 -11.16
N GLY A 25 9.64 11.39 -10.87
CA GLY A 25 8.73 12.10 -11.77
C GLY A 25 7.29 11.56 -11.78
N MET A 26 6.88 10.82 -10.75
CA MET A 26 5.51 10.30 -10.64
C MET A 26 4.71 11.09 -9.60
N PRO A 27 3.73 11.91 -10.02
CA PRO A 27 2.81 12.59 -9.08
C PRO A 27 2.12 11.55 -8.19
N THR A 28 2.38 11.63 -6.89
CA THR A 28 1.98 10.59 -5.93
C THR A 28 1.18 11.19 -4.79
N VAL A 29 0.09 10.53 -4.40
CA VAL A 29 -0.64 10.86 -3.16
C VAL A 29 -0.51 9.72 -2.16
N GLN A 30 -0.08 10.03 -0.94
CA GLN A 30 -0.18 9.12 0.19
C GLN A 30 -1.52 9.34 0.91
N ILE A 31 -2.22 8.24 1.20
CA ILE A 31 -3.48 8.22 1.95
C ILE A 31 -3.28 7.32 3.17
N ASN A 32 -3.78 7.78 4.31
CA ASN A 32 -3.78 6.99 5.54
C ASN A 32 -5.05 6.16 5.61
N ASP A 33 -4.90 4.88 5.99
CA ASP A 33 -5.97 3.88 6.04
C ASP A 33 -6.64 3.61 4.68
N VAL A 34 -7.55 2.64 4.64
CA VAL A 34 -8.25 2.26 3.40
C VAL A 34 -9.25 3.36 3.02
N PRO A 35 -9.15 3.97 1.82
CA PRO A 35 -10.04 5.07 1.44
C PRO A 35 -11.48 4.59 1.15
N THR A 36 -12.46 5.46 1.38
CA THR A 36 -13.88 5.21 1.06
C THR A 36 -14.36 5.92 -0.20
N GLY A 37 -13.63 6.94 -0.67
CA GLY A 37 -13.97 7.77 -1.83
C GLY A 37 -13.33 7.32 -3.14
N THR A 38 -13.32 8.20 -4.13
CA THR A 38 -12.58 8.03 -5.39
C THR A 38 -11.12 8.44 -5.22
N GLN A 39 -10.27 8.04 -6.17
CA GLN A 39 -8.88 8.50 -6.19
C GLN A 39 -8.79 10.04 -6.27
N PRO A 40 -7.74 10.64 -5.68
CA PRO A 40 -7.41 12.03 -5.89
C PRO A 40 -7.10 12.32 -7.37
N GLU A 41 -7.47 13.52 -7.84
CA GLU A 41 -7.15 13.97 -9.19
C GLU A 41 -5.67 14.31 -9.34
N GLY A 42 -5.16 14.21 -10.58
CA GLY A 42 -3.79 14.66 -10.91
C GLY A 42 -2.65 13.77 -10.41
N CYS A 43 -2.93 12.54 -9.96
CA CYS A 43 -1.91 11.58 -9.54
C CYS A 43 -1.75 10.41 -10.52
N ASP A 44 -0.50 9.94 -10.64
CA ASP A 44 -0.11 8.73 -11.36
C ASP A 44 0.09 7.55 -10.41
N ALA A 45 0.34 7.82 -9.12
CA ALA A 45 0.43 6.82 -8.07
C ALA A 45 -0.33 7.19 -6.79
N VAL A 46 -0.80 6.16 -6.09
CA VAL A 46 -1.39 6.26 -4.76
C VAL A 46 -0.69 5.29 -3.81
N VAL A 47 -0.28 5.78 -2.64
CA VAL A 47 0.31 4.97 -1.56
C VAL A 47 -0.68 4.91 -0.41
N ILE A 48 -1.19 3.72 -0.09
CA ILE A 48 -2.06 3.48 1.06
C ILE A 48 -1.19 3.04 2.24
N SER A 49 -1.12 3.90 3.27
CA SER A 49 -0.41 3.64 4.52
C SER A 49 -1.33 2.89 5.50
N LEU A 50 -1.03 1.61 5.75
CA LEU A 50 -1.70 0.82 6.78
C LEU A 50 -0.85 0.74 8.05
N LYS A 51 -1.41 0.14 9.10
CA LYS A 51 -0.68 -0.21 10.34
C LYS A 51 -0.73 -1.72 10.56
N THR A 52 -0.18 -2.46 9.61
CA THR A 52 -0.37 -3.92 9.50
C THR A 52 0.91 -4.73 9.66
N ARG A 53 2.07 -4.10 9.92
CA ARG A 53 3.34 -4.81 10.15
C ARG A 53 3.23 -5.93 11.19
N SER A 54 2.68 -5.61 12.36
CA SER A 54 2.67 -6.49 13.55
C SER A 54 1.28 -6.74 14.12
N CYS A 55 0.21 -6.39 13.40
CA CYS A 55 -1.14 -6.75 13.81
C CYS A 55 -1.40 -8.25 13.56
N PRO A 56 -2.50 -8.84 14.05
CA PRO A 56 -2.87 -10.22 13.72
C PRO A 56 -2.93 -10.44 12.20
N ALA A 57 -2.37 -11.55 11.70
CA ALA A 57 -2.25 -11.80 10.26
C ALA A 57 -3.58 -11.71 9.49
N GLN A 58 -4.69 -12.14 10.09
CA GLN A 58 -6.02 -12.02 9.48
C GLN A 58 -6.46 -10.57 9.31
N GLU A 59 -6.09 -9.69 10.25
CA GLU A 59 -6.38 -8.26 10.15
C GLU A 59 -5.52 -7.60 9.07
N ALA A 60 -4.23 -7.96 8.99
CA ALA A 60 -3.35 -7.51 7.91
C ALA A 60 -3.89 -7.91 6.52
N ILE A 61 -4.24 -9.19 6.34
CA ILE A 61 -4.84 -9.69 5.09
C ILE A 61 -6.12 -8.90 4.75
N LYS A 62 -7.02 -8.74 5.72
CA LYS A 62 -8.30 -8.03 5.50
C LYS A 62 -8.08 -6.59 5.05
N GLN A 63 -7.20 -5.85 5.72
CA GLN A 63 -6.91 -4.46 5.36
C GLN A 63 -6.20 -4.35 4.00
N SER A 64 -5.20 -5.21 3.73
CA SER A 64 -4.50 -5.22 2.44
C SER A 64 -5.44 -5.58 1.29
N LEU A 65 -6.35 -6.54 1.46
CA LEU A 65 -7.35 -6.87 0.45
C LEU A 65 -8.35 -5.73 0.24
N ALA A 66 -8.76 -5.03 1.30
CA ALA A 66 -9.63 -3.87 1.18
C ALA A 66 -8.95 -2.73 0.39
N ALA A 67 -7.67 -2.47 0.68
CA ALA A 67 -6.84 -1.53 -0.08
C ALA A 67 -6.68 -1.96 -1.55
N LEU A 68 -6.42 -3.24 -1.82
CA LEU A 68 -6.33 -3.80 -3.17
C LEU A 68 -7.64 -3.65 -3.95
N VAL A 69 -8.77 -3.96 -3.33
CA VAL A 69 -10.10 -3.79 -3.93
C VAL A 69 -10.34 -2.32 -4.27
N TRP A 70 -9.96 -1.40 -3.37
CA TRP A 70 -10.06 0.02 -3.63
C TRP A 70 -9.21 0.43 -4.83
N LEU A 71 -7.92 0.06 -4.88
CA LEU A 71 -7.01 0.37 -5.99
C LEU A 71 -7.53 -0.17 -7.33
N LYS A 72 -8.03 -1.41 -7.35
CA LYS A 72 -8.65 -2.01 -8.54
C LYS A 72 -9.87 -1.23 -9.03
N LYS A 73 -10.71 -0.74 -8.13
CA LYS A 73 -11.88 0.12 -8.50
C LYS A 73 -11.47 1.45 -9.13
N GLN A 74 -10.28 1.96 -8.82
CA GLN A 74 -9.74 3.18 -9.44
C GLN A 74 -9.07 2.92 -10.81
N GLY A 75 -9.04 1.67 -11.27
CA GLY A 75 -8.38 1.29 -12.52
C GLY A 75 -6.85 1.23 -12.42
N CYS A 76 -6.33 0.95 -11.22
CA CYS A 76 -4.89 0.77 -10.99
C CYS A 76 -4.33 -0.37 -11.86
N GLN A 77 -3.27 -0.10 -12.62
CA GLN A 77 -2.66 -1.08 -13.53
C GLN A 77 -1.70 -2.03 -12.82
N GLN A 78 -0.91 -1.53 -11.87
CA GLN A 78 0.08 -2.30 -11.14
C GLN A 78 0.00 -2.02 -9.64
N VAL A 79 0.04 -3.07 -8.84
CA VAL A 79 0.04 -2.96 -7.38
C VAL A 79 1.38 -3.45 -6.81
N TYR A 80 1.91 -2.70 -5.85
CA TYR A 80 3.14 -3.02 -5.14
C TYR A 80 2.86 -3.11 -3.63
N PHE A 81 3.25 -4.22 -3.00
CA PHE A 81 3.17 -4.36 -1.55
C PHE A 81 4.51 -3.96 -0.93
N LYS A 82 4.51 -2.87 -0.15
CA LYS A 82 5.68 -2.31 0.51
C LYS A 82 5.73 -2.77 1.97
N TYR A 83 6.85 -3.37 2.35
CA TYR A 83 7.21 -3.72 3.72
C TYR A 83 8.61 -3.18 4.08
N CYS A 84 9.04 -3.36 5.33
CA CYS A 84 10.33 -2.87 5.80
C CYS A 84 11.52 -3.47 5.02
N SER A 85 12.57 -2.67 4.76
CA SER A 85 13.76 -3.12 4.01
C SER A 85 14.55 -4.22 4.73
N THR A 86 14.43 -4.31 6.05
CA THR A 86 15.03 -5.35 6.90
C THR A 86 14.15 -6.58 7.09
N PHE A 87 13.03 -6.68 6.36
CA PHE A 87 12.11 -7.82 6.38
C PHE A 87 11.46 -8.07 7.76
N ASP A 88 11.17 -6.99 8.51
CA ASP A 88 10.52 -7.02 9.82
C ASP A 88 9.24 -7.88 9.82
N SER A 89 9.36 -9.10 10.35
CA SER A 89 8.28 -10.09 10.42
C SER A 89 8.62 -11.18 11.44
N THR A 90 7.62 -11.96 11.85
CA THR A 90 7.81 -13.22 12.58
C THR A 90 7.48 -14.41 11.68
N ALA A 91 7.61 -15.63 12.21
CA ALA A 91 7.20 -16.84 11.48
C ALA A 91 5.72 -16.81 11.08
N GLU A 92 4.90 -16.11 11.86
CA GLU A 92 3.46 -15.95 11.64
C GLU A 92 3.11 -14.86 10.63
N GLY A 93 4.04 -13.97 10.25
CA GLY A 93 3.81 -12.93 9.25
C GLY A 93 4.26 -11.51 9.64
N ASN A 94 3.77 -10.47 8.93
CA ASN A 94 2.65 -10.48 7.98
C ASN A 94 3.02 -10.49 6.48
N ILE A 95 4.30 -10.43 6.13
CA ILE A 95 4.75 -10.36 4.73
C ILE A 95 4.24 -11.55 3.89
N GLY A 96 4.49 -12.78 4.35
CA GLY A 96 4.03 -14.00 3.68
C GLY A 96 2.50 -14.11 3.61
N PRO A 97 1.77 -14.04 4.74
CA PRO A 97 0.31 -14.14 4.73
C PRO A 97 -0.39 -13.15 3.81
N VAL A 98 0.09 -11.91 3.70
CA VAL A 98 -0.49 -10.88 2.81
C VAL A 98 -0.20 -11.17 1.34
N THR A 99 1.00 -11.62 0.99
CA THR A 99 1.40 -11.86 -0.41
C THR A 99 0.80 -13.12 -1.04
N MET A 100 0.29 -14.05 -0.22
CA MET A 100 -0.32 -15.30 -0.67
C MET A 100 -1.86 -15.22 -0.82
N ARG A 101 -2.43 -14.02 -0.96
CA ARG A 101 -3.88 -13.76 -1.03
C ARG A 101 -4.22 -12.86 -2.21
#